data_AF-A0A9P6HJU5-F1
#
_entry.id   AF-A0A9P6HJU5-F1
#
_cell.length_a   1.000
_cell.length_b   1.000
_cell.length_c   1.000
_cell.angle_alpha   90.00
_cell.angle_beta   90.00
_cell.angle_gamma   90.00
#
_symmetry.space_group_name_H-M   'P 1'
#
loop_
_entity.id
_entity.type
_entity.pdbx_description
1 polymer ?
#
loop_
_entity_poly.entity_id
_entity_poly.type
_entity_poly.pdbx_seq_one_letter_code
_entity_poly.pdbx_strand_id
1 'polypeptide(L)'
;MGATGSGKTSFINLLSNSNLNVGKGLRSCTNTVQVADAFNLAGRRVVLIDTPGFDDTSLSDVDVLNMIAAFLENSYEGGRKLAGVLYFHRISDPKMTGISRRNFGMFRKLCGDNALQNVVIVTNMWGQVDLEVGKEREAELKREDDFFKPVLDKGGRMERHENTALSAERIVRLILGNNPLPLHIQKELVDEGKAIPDTAAGEELNRELNAQIERHREEMRVLREDLEQAIKDKDEETRRELDVEIQRLQMKVEGLLDDSKRMASDYKLHIDEIKDTLRKEKARGHRQAKVLNRLRDGFFSRIAAYLDGVDL
;
A
#
# COMPACT_ATOMS: atom_id res chain seq x y z
N MET A 1 0.75 2.43 -3.27
CA MET A 1 0.92 2.49 -1.80
C MET A 1 0.58 3.89 -1.29
N GLY A 2 0.37 4.06 0.02
CA GLY A 2 -0.01 5.33 0.66
C GLY A 2 -1.21 5.16 1.60
N ALA A 3 -1.54 6.20 2.38
CA ALA A 3 -2.57 6.13 3.43
C ALA A 3 -3.98 5.76 2.90
N THR A 4 -4.86 5.23 3.76
CA THR A 4 -6.26 4.97 3.41
C THR A 4 -6.97 6.27 3.00
N GLY A 5 -7.79 6.20 1.95
CA GLY A 5 -8.47 7.35 1.38
C GLY A 5 -7.59 8.29 0.52
N SER A 6 -6.32 7.99 0.24
CA SER A 6 -5.46 8.85 -0.61
C SER A 6 -5.76 8.81 -2.11
N GLY A 7 -6.71 7.98 -2.55
CA GLY A 7 -7.17 7.89 -3.94
C GLY A 7 -6.50 6.84 -4.82
N LYS A 8 -5.79 5.86 -4.22
CA LYS A 8 -5.11 4.75 -4.93
C LYS A 8 -6.06 3.98 -5.87
N THR A 9 -7.15 3.44 -5.34
CA THR A 9 -8.12 2.63 -6.10
C THR A 9 -8.82 3.47 -7.17
N SER A 10 -9.21 4.71 -6.84
CA SER A 10 -9.83 5.64 -7.79
C SER A 10 -8.90 5.95 -8.97
N PHE A 11 -7.62 6.17 -8.71
CA PHE A 11 -6.60 6.38 -9.75
C PHE A 11 -6.48 5.16 -10.69
N ILE A 12 -6.49 3.96 -10.13
CA ILE A 12 -6.37 2.71 -10.90
C ILE A 12 -7.61 2.51 -11.79
N ASN A 13 -8.81 2.69 -11.24
CA ASN A 13 -10.05 2.56 -12.01
C ASN A 13 -10.14 3.58 -13.13
N LEU A 14 -9.70 4.82 -12.89
CA LEU A 14 -9.68 5.89 -13.89
C LEU A 14 -8.81 5.56 -15.11
N LEU A 15 -7.73 4.80 -14.92
CA LEU A 15 -6.79 4.44 -16.00
C LEU A 15 -7.12 3.12 -16.69
N SER A 16 -7.48 2.11 -15.91
CA SER A 16 -7.65 0.76 -16.42
C SER A 16 -9.06 0.49 -16.93
N ASN A 17 -10.01 1.41 -16.72
CA ASN A 17 -11.45 1.15 -16.83
C ASN A 17 -11.90 -0.09 -16.06
N SER A 18 -11.14 -0.50 -15.03
CA SER A 18 -11.51 -1.59 -14.13
C SER A 18 -12.60 -1.12 -13.16
N ASN A 19 -13.38 -2.08 -12.66
CA ASN A 19 -14.37 -1.86 -11.61
C ASN A 19 -13.85 -2.38 -10.26
N LEU A 20 -12.64 -1.97 -9.84
CA LEU A 20 -12.19 -2.29 -8.49
C LEU A 20 -13.09 -1.58 -7.47
N ASN A 21 -13.35 -2.22 -6.34
CA ASN A 21 -14.26 -1.69 -5.32
C ASN A 21 -13.69 -0.41 -4.69
N VAL A 22 -14.29 0.75 -5.01
CA VAL A 22 -13.94 2.02 -4.36
C VAL A 22 -14.85 2.25 -3.16
N GLY A 23 -14.26 2.34 -1.97
CA GLY A 23 -14.98 2.77 -0.78
C GLY A 23 -15.29 4.25 -0.80
N LYS A 24 -16.58 4.59 -0.79
CA LYS A 24 -17.04 5.99 -0.63
C LYS A 24 -17.39 6.36 0.82
N GLY A 25 -17.19 5.45 1.77
CA GLY A 25 -17.51 5.63 3.20
C GLY A 25 -16.28 5.79 4.09
N LEU A 26 -16.52 5.99 5.40
CA LEU A 26 -15.47 6.12 6.43
C LEU A 26 -14.72 4.80 6.72
N ARG A 27 -15.21 3.68 6.19
CA ARG A 27 -14.56 2.37 6.26
C ARG A 27 -13.85 2.07 4.95
N SER A 28 -12.63 1.56 5.04
CA SER A 28 -11.86 1.09 3.89
C SER A 28 -12.60 -0.03 3.15
N CYS A 29 -12.44 -0.08 1.83
CA CYS A 29 -13.03 -1.13 0.99
C CYS A 29 -11.99 -2.06 0.37
N THR A 30 -10.70 -1.68 0.43
CA THR A 30 -9.59 -2.50 -0.09
C THR A 30 -8.94 -3.23 1.07
N ASN A 31 -9.52 -4.37 1.45
CA ASN A 31 -8.99 -5.19 2.55
C ASN A 31 -7.97 -6.23 2.10
N THR A 32 -7.62 -6.25 0.82
CA THR A 32 -6.70 -7.20 0.19
C THR A 32 -5.94 -6.53 -0.95
N VAL A 33 -4.78 -7.07 -1.34
CA VAL A 33 -4.06 -6.63 -2.54
C VAL A 33 -4.84 -7.06 -3.79
N GLN A 34 -5.11 -6.12 -4.70
CA GLN A 34 -5.90 -6.37 -5.91
C GLN A 34 -5.08 -6.07 -7.15
N VAL A 35 -5.20 -6.91 -8.18
CA VAL A 35 -4.52 -6.71 -9.47
C VAL A 35 -5.57 -6.26 -10.48
N ALA A 36 -5.38 -5.08 -11.07
CA ALA A 36 -6.26 -4.55 -12.11
C ALA A 36 -6.09 -5.32 -13.42
N ASP A 37 -7.10 -5.26 -14.28
CA ASP A 37 -7.00 -5.81 -15.63
C ASP A 37 -5.87 -5.12 -16.41
N ALA A 38 -5.18 -5.91 -17.22
CA ALA A 38 -4.11 -5.39 -18.04
C ALA A 38 -4.66 -4.49 -19.15
N PHE A 39 -4.07 -3.31 -19.32
CA PHE A 39 -4.45 -2.36 -20.36
C PHE A 39 -3.21 -1.92 -21.16
N ASN A 40 -3.45 -1.36 -22.35
CA ASN A 40 -2.37 -0.82 -23.19
C ASN A 40 -2.23 0.68 -22.95
N LEU A 41 -1.01 1.11 -22.64
CA LEU A 41 -0.66 2.52 -22.52
C LEU A 41 0.68 2.76 -23.22
N ALA A 42 0.71 3.70 -24.16
CA ALA A 42 1.90 4.04 -24.95
C ALA A 42 2.59 2.82 -25.60
N GLY A 43 1.79 1.88 -26.12
CA GLY A 43 2.29 0.64 -26.76
C GLY A 43 2.85 -0.40 -25.80
N ARG A 44 2.73 -0.22 -24.48
CA ARG A 44 3.13 -1.19 -23.47
C ARG A 44 1.90 -1.76 -22.76
N ARG A 45 1.96 -3.05 -22.45
CA ARG A 45 0.99 -3.71 -21.58
C ARG A 45 1.28 -3.34 -20.12
N VAL A 46 0.34 -2.69 -19.47
CA VAL A 46 0.44 -2.21 -18.09
C VAL A 46 -0.49 -3.01 -17.20
N VAL A 47 -0.02 -3.35 -16.01
CA VAL A 47 -0.81 -3.92 -14.92
C VAL A 47 -0.57 -3.06 -13.70
N LEU A 48 -1.64 -2.59 -13.06
CA LEU A 48 -1.57 -1.83 -11.81
C LEU A 48 -2.00 -2.74 -10.66
N ILE A 49 -1.31 -2.60 -9.53
CA ILE A 49 -1.59 -3.36 -8.31
C ILE A 49 -2.09 -2.36 -7.28
N ASP A 50 -3.33 -2.52 -6.85
CA ASP A 50 -3.90 -1.77 -5.74
C ASP A 50 -3.54 -2.45 -4.42
N THR A 51 -3.22 -1.64 -3.42
CA THR A 51 -2.86 -2.13 -2.09
C THR A 51 -3.81 -1.52 -1.06
N PRO A 52 -4.09 -2.23 0.04
CA PRO A 52 -4.64 -1.60 1.24
C PRO A 52 -3.83 -0.35 1.62
N GLY A 53 -4.49 0.62 2.23
CA GLY A 53 -3.81 1.80 2.76
C GLY A 53 -3.26 1.53 4.15
N PHE A 54 -2.13 2.16 4.46
CA PHE A 54 -1.70 2.33 5.85
C PHE A 54 -2.61 3.34 6.55
N ASP A 55 -2.63 3.37 7.88
CA ASP A 55 -3.55 4.19 8.69
C ASP A 55 -5.02 3.86 8.39
N ASP A 56 -5.34 2.55 8.39
CA ASP A 56 -6.68 2.03 8.15
C ASP A 56 -7.47 1.89 9.45
N THR A 57 -8.78 2.09 9.40
CA THR A 57 -9.66 1.92 10.57
C THR A 57 -10.05 0.47 10.84
N SER A 58 -9.81 -0.41 9.87
CA SER A 58 -10.20 -1.83 9.91
C SER A 58 -9.04 -2.81 9.84
N LEU A 59 -7.87 -2.36 9.36
CA LEU A 59 -6.65 -3.16 9.26
C LEU A 59 -5.52 -2.47 10.02
N SER A 60 -4.73 -3.24 10.76
CA SER A 60 -3.50 -2.71 11.35
C SER A 60 -2.45 -2.47 10.27
N ASP A 61 -1.49 -1.57 10.54
CA ASP A 61 -0.36 -1.37 9.63
C ASP A 61 0.50 -2.64 9.47
N VAL A 62 0.46 -3.55 10.47
CA VAL A 62 1.08 -4.88 10.41
C VAL A 62 0.39 -5.75 9.37
N ASP A 63 -0.94 -5.80 9.38
CA ASP A 63 -1.71 -6.57 8.38
C ASP A 63 -1.44 -6.05 6.96
N VAL A 64 -1.41 -4.72 6.80
CA VAL A 64 -1.10 -4.06 5.52
C VAL A 64 0.30 -4.41 5.03
N LEU A 65 1.31 -4.33 5.91
CA LEU A 65 2.68 -4.70 5.57
C LEU A 65 2.77 -6.17 5.16
N ASN A 66 2.17 -7.09 5.93
CA ASN A 66 2.19 -8.52 5.65
C ASN A 66 1.55 -8.85 4.29
N MET A 67 0.39 -8.26 3.98
CA MET A 67 -0.28 -8.46 2.70
C MET A 67 0.57 -7.99 1.51
N ILE A 68 1.18 -6.80 1.63
CA ILE A 68 2.04 -6.25 0.58
C ILE A 68 3.28 -7.10 0.40
N ALA A 69 3.94 -7.47 1.51
CA ALA A 69 5.14 -8.28 1.50
C ALA A 69 4.89 -9.66 0.87
N ALA A 70 3.80 -10.34 1.24
CA ALA A 70 3.46 -11.66 0.72
C ALA A 70 3.20 -11.61 -0.80
N PHE A 71 2.52 -10.56 -1.27
CA PHE A 71 2.34 -10.35 -2.71
C PHE A 71 3.66 -10.11 -3.44
N LEU A 72 4.54 -9.28 -2.86
CA LEU A 72 5.83 -8.92 -3.45
C LEU A 72 6.82 -10.10 -3.46
N GLU A 73 6.86 -10.92 -2.41
CA GLU A 73 7.67 -12.14 -2.30
C GLU A 73 7.34 -13.07 -3.47
N ASN A 74 6.07 -13.47 -3.56
CA ASN A 74 5.64 -14.43 -4.57
C ASN A 74 5.79 -13.87 -6.00
N SER A 75 5.58 -12.57 -6.21
CA SER A 75 5.83 -11.93 -7.51
C SER A 75 7.31 -12.01 -7.91
N TYR A 76 8.21 -11.79 -6.95
CA TYR A 76 9.67 -11.84 -7.16
C TYR A 76 10.17 -13.27 -7.40
N GLU A 77 9.71 -14.25 -6.63
CA GLU A 77 9.97 -15.68 -6.88
C GLU A 77 9.53 -16.11 -8.29
N GLY A 78 8.43 -15.53 -8.77
CA GLY A 78 7.94 -15.70 -10.14
C GLY A 78 8.74 -14.97 -11.22
N GLY A 79 9.86 -14.34 -10.87
CA GLY A 79 10.75 -13.59 -11.78
C GLY A 79 10.21 -12.22 -12.19
N ARG A 80 9.15 -11.70 -11.55
CA ARG A 80 8.55 -10.41 -11.90
C ARG A 80 9.11 -9.30 -11.03
N LYS A 81 9.64 -8.26 -11.68
CA LYS A 81 10.12 -7.03 -11.06
C LYS A 81 9.15 -5.88 -11.34
N LEU A 82 9.13 -4.89 -10.45
CA LEU A 82 8.27 -3.72 -10.60
C LEU A 82 8.97 -2.64 -11.44
N ALA A 83 8.26 -2.08 -12.42
CA ALA A 83 8.74 -0.94 -13.20
C ALA A 83 8.72 0.37 -12.38
N GLY A 84 7.82 0.47 -11.41
CA GLY A 84 7.78 1.59 -10.47
C GLY A 84 6.75 1.41 -9.38
N VAL A 85 6.84 2.29 -8.38
CA VAL A 85 5.91 2.33 -7.24
C VAL A 85 5.33 3.73 -7.14
N LEU A 86 4.00 3.80 -7.05
CA LEU A 86 3.30 5.05 -6.81
C LEU A 86 2.98 5.18 -5.32
N TYR A 87 3.41 6.27 -4.69
CA TYR A 87 3.08 6.60 -3.31
C TYR A 87 2.13 7.79 -3.26
N PHE A 88 0.90 7.57 -2.79
CA PHE A 88 -0.15 8.58 -2.78
C PHE A 88 -0.19 9.37 -1.47
N HIS A 89 -0.27 10.69 -1.59
CA HIS A 89 -0.40 11.62 -0.48
C HIS A 89 -1.50 12.67 -0.78
N ARG A 90 -2.34 12.98 0.22
CA ARG A 90 -3.39 14.00 0.08
C ARG A 90 -2.81 15.37 0.39
N ILE A 91 -2.79 16.26 -0.59
CA ILE A 91 -2.30 17.63 -0.38
C ILE A 91 -3.27 18.49 0.45
N SER A 92 -4.54 18.05 0.56
CA SER A 92 -5.57 18.67 1.37
C SER A 92 -5.34 18.50 2.87
N ASP A 93 -4.58 17.47 3.29
CA ASP A 93 -4.26 17.27 4.70
C ASP A 93 -3.43 18.47 5.22
N PRO A 94 -3.89 19.14 6.29
CA PRO A 94 -3.27 20.40 6.72
C PRO A 94 -1.89 20.22 7.34
N LYS A 95 -1.55 19.00 7.76
CA LYS A 95 -0.29 18.68 8.40
C LYS A 95 0.14 17.27 8.02
N MET A 96 1.44 17.08 7.86
CA MET A 96 2.03 15.75 7.85
C MET A 96 2.09 15.22 9.28
N THR A 97 1.05 14.47 9.67
CA THR A 97 0.90 13.92 11.02
C THR A 97 2.04 12.95 11.36
N GLY A 98 2.23 12.69 12.66
CA GLY A 98 3.22 11.69 13.10
C GLY A 98 2.99 10.33 12.43
N ILE A 99 1.73 9.91 12.26
CA ILE A 99 1.37 8.66 11.57
C ILE A 99 1.84 8.69 10.11
N SER A 100 1.51 9.75 9.37
CA SER A 100 1.87 9.86 7.96
C SER A 100 3.39 9.87 7.73
N ARG A 101 4.17 10.52 8.62
CA ARG A 101 5.64 10.51 8.55
C ARG A 101 6.20 9.10 8.71
N ARG A 102 5.68 8.34 9.68
CA ARG A 102 6.14 6.98 9.97
C ARG A 102 5.78 5.99 8.87
N ASN A 103 4.57 6.09 8.34
CA ASN A 103 4.13 5.28 7.21
C ASN A 103 5.00 5.54 5.97
N PHE A 104 5.42 6.79 5.77
CA PHE A 104 6.37 7.12 4.72
C PHE A 104 7.78 6.59 5.02
N GLY A 105 8.25 6.65 6.27
CA GLY A 105 9.51 6.03 6.70
C GLY A 105 9.56 4.53 6.41
N MET A 106 8.53 3.79 6.84
CA MET A 106 8.35 2.37 6.54
C MET A 106 8.32 2.10 5.03
N PHE A 107 7.57 2.90 4.26
CA PHE A 107 7.55 2.79 2.79
C PHE A 107 8.94 2.92 2.16
N ARG A 108 9.76 3.86 2.64
CA ARG A 108 11.14 4.02 2.17
C ARG A 108 11.99 2.80 2.48
N LYS A 109 11.87 2.23 3.69
CA LYS A 109 12.59 1.01 4.09
C LYS A 109 12.17 -0.20 3.24
N LEU A 110 10.88 -0.32 2.95
CA LEU A 110 10.32 -1.36 2.09
C LEU A 110 10.88 -1.29 0.67
N CYS A 111 10.95 -0.08 0.09
CA CYS A 111 11.50 0.12 -1.25
C CYS A 111 13.02 -0.05 -1.29
N GLY A 112 13.72 0.54 -0.31
CA GLY A 112 15.18 0.69 -0.28
C GLY A 112 15.71 1.72 -1.27
N ASP A 113 16.85 2.33 -0.92
CA ASP A 113 17.44 3.48 -1.62
C ASP A 113 17.59 3.27 -3.14
N ASN A 114 17.98 2.07 -3.57
CA ASN A 114 18.20 1.79 -4.99
C ASN A 114 16.90 1.82 -5.83
N ALA A 115 15.77 1.43 -5.25
CA ALA A 115 14.49 1.40 -5.96
C ALA A 115 13.76 2.76 -5.93
N LEU A 116 14.22 3.72 -5.12
CA LEU A 116 13.58 5.04 -5.00
C LEU A 116 13.59 5.84 -6.31
N GLN A 117 14.55 5.60 -7.20
CA GLN A 117 14.56 6.18 -8.55
C GLN A 117 13.33 5.77 -9.39
N ASN A 118 12.72 4.64 -9.07
CA ASN A 118 11.51 4.13 -9.72
C ASN A 118 10.23 4.53 -8.96
N VAL A 119 10.33 5.37 -7.93
CA VAL A 119 9.19 5.86 -7.15
C VAL A 119 8.67 7.17 -7.73
N VAL A 120 7.35 7.28 -7.81
CA VAL A 120 6.65 8.56 -8.03
C VAL A 120 5.74 8.83 -6.84
N ILE A 121 6.03 9.92 -6.13
CA ILE A 121 5.13 10.49 -5.15
C ILE A 121 4.00 11.19 -5.90
N VAL A 122 2.76 10.81 -5.62
CA VAL A 122 1.57 11.37 -6.25
C VAL A 122 0.82 12.20 -5.22
N THR A 123 0.79 13.51 -5.41
CA THR A 123 -0.08 14.39 -4.62
C THR A 123 -1.46 14.46 -5.22
N ASN A 124 -2.48 14.23 -4.40
CA ASN A 124 -3.87 14.14 -4.82
C ASN A 124 -4.77 15.08 -3.99
N MET A 125 -6.05 15.16 -4.33
CA MET A 125 -7.06 16.02 -3.67
C MET A 125 -6.79 17.52 -3.81
N TRP A 126 -6.16 17.93 -4.91
CA TRP A 126 -5.91 19.33 -5.25
C TRP A 126 -7.18 20.18 -5.35
N GLY A 127 -8.34 19.57 -5.66
CA GLY A 127 -9.63 20.27 -5.67
C GLY A 127 -10.26 20.54 -4.29
N GLN A 128 -9.61 20.10 -3.20
CA GLN A 128 -10.12 20.28 -1.82
C GLN A 128 -9.33 21.31 -1.01
N VAL A 129 -8.34 21.96 -1.62
CA VAL A 129 -7.50 22.97 -0.98
C VAL A 129 -7.32 24.13 -1.95
N ASP A 130 -7.16 25.33 -1.41
CA ASP A 130 -6.74 26.46 -2.22
C ASP A 130 -5.39 26.17 -2.91
N LEU A 131 -5.26 26.58 -4.17
CA LEU A 131 -4.12 26.24 -5.00
C LEU A 131 -2.80 26.80 -4.42
N GLU A 132 -2.81 28.00 -3.85
CA GLU A 132 -1.61 28.61 -3.29
C GLU A 132 -1.19 27.90 -2.01
N VAL A 133 -2.15 27.58 -1.13
CA VAL A 133 -1.89 26.74 0.06
C VAL A 133 -1.35 25.37 -0.33
N GLY A 134 -1.92 24.74 -1.36
CA GLY A 134 -1.44 23.46 -1.88
C GLY A 134 -0.03 23.53 -2.45
N LYS A 135 0.33 24.62 -3.14
CA LYS A 135 1.68 24.87 -3.67
C LYS A 135 2.70 25.05 -2.54
N GLU A 136 2.37 25.80 -1.49
CA GLU A 136 3.23 25.99 -0.32
C GLU A 136 3.52 24.66 0.36
N ARG A 137 2.48 23.85 0.62
CA ARG A 137 2.61 22.50 1.18
C ARG A 137 3.45 21.60 0.28
N GLU A 138 3.22 21.63 -1.03
CA GLU A 138 4.03 20.84 -1.97
C GLU A 138 5.51 21.24 -1.89
N ALA A 139 5.80 22.54 -1.78
CA ALA A 139 7.16 23.04 -1.69
C ALA A 139 7.83 22.63 -0.37
N GLU A 140 7.09 22.64 0.74
CA GLU A 140 7.55 22.12 2.03
C GLU A 140 7.83 20.60 1.95
N LEU A 141 6.89 19.82 1.43
CA LEU A 141 7.01 18.37 1.24
C LEU A 141 8.25 17.98 0.42
N LYS A 142 8.67 18.82 -0.53
CA LYS A 142 9.86 18.62 -1.36
C LYS A 142 11.17 18.95 -0.64
N ARG A 143 11.16 19.81 0.38
CA ARG A 143 12.38 20.36 1.01
C ARG A 143 12.78 19.70 2.32
N GLU A 144 11.83 19.16 3.07
CA GLU A 144 12.11 18.60 4.40
C GLU A 144 12.60 17.16 4.33
N ASP A 145 13.65 16.83 5.09
CA ASP A 145 14.23 15.48 5.17
C ASP A 145 13.28 14.46 5.82
N ASP A 146 12.37 14.93 6.66
CA ASP A 146 11.30 14.12 7.25
C ASP A 146 10.15 13.84 6.26
N PHE A 147 10.13 14.52 5.11
CA PHE A 147 9.11 14.40 4.07
C PHE A 147 9.69 13.75 2.81
N PHE A 148 9.37 14.24 1.61
CA PHE A 148 9.67 13.54 0.37
C PHE A 148 11.05 13.83 -0.20
N LYS A 149 11.79 14.79 0.36
CA LYS A 149 13.16 15.12 -0.05
C LYS A 149 14.06 13.88 -0.24
N PRO A 150 14.11 12.89 0.68
CA PRO A 150 15.00 11.76 0.53
C PRO A 150 14.67 10.85 -0.68
N VAL A 151 13.41 10.83 -1.13
CA VAL A 151 13.02 10.11 -2.36
C VAL A 151 13.46 10.89 -3.59
N LEU A 152 13.28 12.22 -3.56
CA LEU A 152 13.66 13.11 -4.65
C LEU A 152 15.18 13.13 -4.86
N ASP A 153 15.96 13.18 -3.78
CA ASP A 153 17.42 13.13 -3.81
C ASP A 153 17.97 11.82 -4.41
N LYS A 154 17.17 10.74 -4.38
CA LYS A 154 17.50 9.42 -4.95
C LYS A 154 16.93 9.21 -6.35
N GLY A 155 16.50 10.29 -7.02
CA GLY A 155 16.00 10.26 -8.40
C GLY A 155 14.51 9.91 -8.52
N GLY A 156 13.81 9.74 -7.40
CA GLY A 156 12.36 9.65 -7.41
C GLY A 156 11.72 10.97 -7.87
N ARG A 157 10.46 10.90 -8.28
CA ARG A 157 9.72 12.07 -8.79
C ARG A 157 8.51 12.37 -7.93
N MET A 158 7.99 13.59 -8.04
CA MET A 158 6.75 14.00 -7.39
C MET A 158 5.85 14.73 -8.39
N GLU A 159 4.62 14.26 -8.54
CA GLU A 159 3.67 14.74 -9.53
C GLU A 159 2.29 14.99 -8.92
N ARG A 160 1.58 15.97 -9.49
CA ARG A 160 0.20 16.29 -9.12
C ARG A 160 -0.77 15.43 -9.92
N HIS A 161 -1.68 14.77 -9.21
CA HIS A 161 -2.84 14.14 -9.79
C HIS A 161 -4.08 15.03 -9.60
N GLU A 162 -4.66 15.44 -10.72
CA GLU A 162 -5.79 16.38 -10.77
C GLU A 162 -7.13 15.65 -10.85
N ASN A 163 -7.17 14.37 -10.46
CA ASN A 163 -8.35 13.51 -10.57
C ASN A 163 -8.87 13.38 -12.03
N THR A 164 -7.95 13.41 -13.00
CA THR A 164 -8.25 13.27 -14.44
C THR A 164 -7.49 12.11 -15.07
N ALA A 165 -8.07 11.45 -16.08
CA ALA A 165 -7.40 10.37 -16.81
C ALA A 165 -6.07 10.85 -17.43
N LEU A 166 -6.04 12.08 -17.95
CA LEU A 166 -4.85 12.69 -18.53
C LEU A 166 -3.70 12.84 -17.51
N SER A 167 -3.99 13.33 -16.29
CA SER A 167 -2.97 13.43 -15.24
C SER A 167 -2.51 12.04 -14.77
N ALA A 168 -3.43 11.08 -14.67
CA ALA A 168 -3.07 9.70 -14.32
C ALA A 168 -2.18 9.03 -15.38
N GLU A 169 -2.49 9.22 -16.67
CA GLU A 169 -1.69 8.68 -17.77
C GLU A 169 -0.29 9.27 -17.78
N ARG A 170 -0.18 10.59 -17.61
CA ARG A 170 1.12 11.27 -17.48
C ARG A 170 1.96 10.66 -16.37
N ILE A 171 1.38 10.45 -15.19
CA ILE A 171 2.08 9.88 -14.03
C ILE A 171 2.56 8.45 -14.33
N VAL A 172 1.72 7.59 -14.92
CA VAL A 172 2.14 6.22 -15.24
C VAL A 172 3.19 6.19 -16.35
N ARG A 173 3.11 7.09 -17.34
CA ARG A 173 4.13 7.21 -18.40
C ARG A 173 5.54 7.45 -17.85
N LEU A 174 5.65 8.14 -16.72
CA LEU A 174 6.95 8.37 -16.08
C LEU A 174 7.66 7.07 -15.70
N ILE A 175 6.93 6.04 -15.29
CA ILE A 175 7.49 4.76 -14.85
C ILE A 175 7.56 3.71 -15.96
N LEU A 176 6.92 3.94 -17.11
CA LEU A 176 6.91 2.98 -18.21
C LEU A 176 8.31 2.70 -18.77
N GLY A 177 9.18 3.71 -18.82
CA GLY A 177 10.54 3.62 -19.38
C GLY A 177 11.60 3.12 -18.41
N ASN A 178 11.25 2.93 -17.13
CA ASN A 178 12.20 2.55 -16.11
C ASN A 178 12.73 1.12 -16.32
N ASN A 179 13.95 0.88 -15.87
CA ASN A 179 14.45 -0.49 -15.71
C ASN A 179 13.80 -1.10 -14.45
N PRO A 180 13.07 -2.22 -14.54
CA PRO A 180 12.45 -2.83 -13.37
C PRO A 180 13.46 -3.26 -12.31
N LEU A 181 13.22 -2.87 -11.06
CA LEU A 181 14.09 -3.18 -9.93
C LEU A 181 13.30 -3.93 -8.84
N PRO A 182 13.93 -4.89 -8.15
CA PRO A 182 13.35 -5.44 -6.93
C PRO A 182 13.40 -4.41 -5.81
N LEU A 183 12.35 -4.36 -5.01
CA LEU A 183 12.32 -3.62 -3.76
C LEU A 183 13.17 -4.33 -2.71
N HIS A 184 13.66 -3.58 -1.71
CA HIS A 184 14.53 -4.13 -0.66
C HIS A 184 13.87 -5.28 0.09
N ILE A 185 12.59 -5.13 0.46
CA ILE A 185 11.86 -6.19 1.16
C ILE A 185 11.82 -7.50 0.38
N GLN A 186 11.80 -7.46 -0.97
CA GLN A 186 11.79 -8.66 -1.80
C GLN A 186 13.11 -9.42 -1.69
N LYS A 187 14.24 -8.70 -1.62
CA LYS A 187 15.56 -9.31 -1.41
C LYS A 187 15.69 -9.86 -0.01
N GLU A 188 15.25 -9.10 1.00
CA GLU A 188 15.31 -9.53 2.39
C GLU A 188 14.53 -10.84 2.61
N LEU A 189 13.34 -10.95 2.02
CA LEU A 189 12.50 -12.13 2.17
C LEU A 189 12.98 -13.32 1.33
N VAL A 190 13.32 -13.11 0.06
CA VAL A 190 13.59 -14.20 -0.90
C VAL A 190 15.08 -14.54 -1.00
N ASP A 191 15.94 -13.52 -1.11
CA ASP A 191 17.38 -13.73 -1.32
C ASP A 191 18.11 -13.97 0.01
N GLU A 192 17.72 -13.27 1.08
CA GLU A 192 18.34 -13.36 2.41
C GLU A 192 17.57 -14.29 3.39
N GLY A 193 16.33 -14.65 3.08
CA GLY A 193 15.52 -15.56 3.91
C GLY A 193 15.09 -15.00 5.27
N LYS A 194 15.02 -13.67 5.41
CA LYS A 194 14.57 -13.01 6.65
C LYS A 194 13.08 -13.22 6.89
N ALA A 195 12.67 -13.25 8.16
CA ALA A 195 11.25 -13.13 8.51
C ALA A 195 10.82 -11.65 8.44
N ILE A 196 9.52 -11.37 8.30
CA ILE A 196 9.00 -10.00 8.21
C ILE A 196 9.49 -9.09 9.35
N PRO A 197 9.45 -9.49 10.63
CA PRO A 197 9.93 -8.64 11.73
C PRO A 197 11.40 -8.23 11.61
N ASP A 198 12.21 -9.04 10.91
CA ASP A 198 13.66 -8.86 10.73
C ASP A 198 14.00 -8.11 9.42
N THR A 199 12.99 -7.76 8.61
CA THR A 199 13.17 -6.90 7.43
C THR A 199 13.33 -5.45 7.87
N ALA A 200 14.02 -4.63 7.08
CA ALA A 200 14.18 -3.20 7.40
C ALA A 200 12.84 -2.46 7.55
N ALA A 201 11.79 -2.90 6.84
CA ALA A 201 10.45 -2.34 6.98
C ALA A 201 9.74 -2.83 8.25
N GLY A 202 9.87 -4.12 8.59
CA GLY A 202 9.31 -4.71 9.81
C GLY A 202 9.98 -4.17 11.07
N GLU A 203 11.30 -4.00 11.07
CA GLU A 203 12.04 -3.36 12.16
C GLU A 203 11.58 -1.93 12.42
N GLU A 204 11.36 -1.14 11.35
CA GLU A 204 10.86 0.23 11.45
C GLU A 204 9.46 0.27 12.05
N LEU A 205 8.57 -0.64 11.61
CA LEU A 205 7.22 -0.74 12.15
C LEU A 205 7.22 -1.19 13.62
N ASN A 206 8.02 -2.21 13.97
CA ASN A 206 8.17 -2.67 15.36
C ASN A 206 8.74 -1.57 16.27
N ARG A 207 9.70 -0.78 15.79
CA ARG A 207 10.22 0.36 16.55
C ARG A 207 9.10 1.35 16.88
N GLU A 208 8.22 1.63 15.92
CA GLU A 208 7.09 2.52 16.16
C GLU A 208 6.04 1.92 17.10
N LEU A 209 5.69 0.64 16.94
CA LEU A 209 4.76 -0.04 17.84
C LEU A 209 5.26 0.02 19.28
N ASN A 210 6.55 -0.26 19.49
CA ASN A 210 7.19 -0.17 20.80
C ASN A 210 7.20 1.27 21.35
N ALA A 211 7.48 2.28 20.51
CA ALA A 211 7.41 3.67 20.92
C ALA A 211 5.98 4.10 21.32
N GLN A 212 4.95 3.58 20.66
CA GLN A 212 3.55 3.82 21.06
C GLN A 212 3.20 3.11 22.37
N ILE A 213 3.65 1.87 22.55
CA ILE A 213 3.45 1.11 23.78
C ILE A 213 4.05 1.86 24.97
N GLU A 214 5.30 2.31 24.87
CA GLU A 214 5.96 3.04 25.95
C GLU A 214 5.30 4.39 26.25
N ARG A 215 4.86 5.12 25.22
CA ARG A 215 4.10 6.37 25.42
C ARG A 215 2.79 6.13 26.19
N HIS A 216 2.00 5.13 25.80
CA HIS A 216 0.75 4.84 26.50
C HIS A 216 0.97 4.25 27.89
N ARG A 217 2.06 3.50 28.12
CA ARG A 217 2.44 3.04 29.46
C ARG A 217 2.78 4.20 30.40
N GLU A 218 3.54 5.17 29.91
CA GLU A 218 3.88 6.36 30.68
C GLU A 218 2.65 7.24 30.95
N GLU A 219 1.78 7.42 29.95
CA GLU A 219 0.50 8.13 30.11
C GLU A 219 -0.39 7.45 31.17
N MET A 220 -0.52 6.13 31.14
CA MET A 220 -1.22 5.37 32.19
C MET A 220 -0.56 5.51 33.56
N ARG A 221 0.76 5.64 33.64
CA ARG A 221 1.47 5.86 34.91
C ARG A 221 1.04 7.18 35.54
N VAL A 222 1.03 8.25 34.76
CA VAL A 222 0.60 9.59 35.20
C VAL A 222 -0.88 9.57 35.62
N LEU A 223 -1.76 9.00 34.80
CA LEU A 223 -3.19 8.91 35.13
C LEU A 223 -3.48 8.10 36.41
N ARG A 224 -2.66 7.09 36.71
CA ARG A 224 -2.76 6.32 37.97
C ARG A 224 -2.38 7.16 39.19
N GLU A 225 -1.37 8.02 39.07
CA GLU A 225 -0.99 8.96 40.14
C GLU A 225 -2.12 9.98 40.39
N ASP A 226 -2.72 10.51 39.32
CA ASP A 226 -3.88 11.42 39.41
C ASP A 226 -5.11 10.72 40.02
N LEU A 227 -5.33 9.45 39.69
CA LEU A 227 -6.41 8.64 40.23
C LEU A 227 -6.26 8.43 41.74
N GLU A 228 -5.04 8.15 42.22
CA GLU A 228 -4.76 8.05 43.65
C GLU A 228 -5.02 9.37 44.38
N GLN A 229 -4.74 10.50 43.74
CA GLN A 229 -5.02 11.81 44.31
C GLN A 229 -6.53 12.09 44.37
N ALA A 230 -7.28 11.81 43.30
CA ALA A 230 -8.74 11.93 43.28
C ALA A 230 -9.42 11.06 44.36
N ILE A 231 -8.90 9.86 44.63
CA ILE A 231 -9.37 9.00 45.72
C ILE A 231 -9.18 9.66 47.09
N LYS A 232 -8.02 10.31 47.33
CA LYS A 232 -7.75 11.04 48.59
C LYS A 232 -8.68 12.24 48.75
N ASP A 233 -8.95 12.94 47.65
CA ASP A 233 -9.79 14.13 47.62
C ASP A 233 -11.30 13.79 47.61
N LYS A 234 -11.65 12.50 47.53
CA LYS A 234 -13.03 11.98 47.45
C LYS A 234 -13.80 12.52 46.24
N ASP A 235 -13.09 12.80 45.15
CA ASP A 235 -13.66 13.22 43.88
C ASP A 235 -14.06 12.00 43.05
N GLU A 236 -15.31 11.58 43.18
CA GLU A 236 -15.85 10.41 42.47
C GLU A 236 -16.08 10.67 40.96
N GLU A 237 -16.20 11.92 40.52
CA GLU A 237 -16.36 12.25 39.11
C GLU A 237 -15.03 12.07 38.38
N THR A 238 -13.98 12.76 38.85
CA THR A 238 -12.62 12.65 38.29
C THR A 238 -12.12 11.21 38.33
N ARG A 239 -12.39 10.47 39.42
CA ARG A 239 -12.02 9.06 39.54
C ARG A 239 -12.59 8.22 38.40
N ARG A 240 -13.87 8.38 38.06
CA ARG A 240 -14.53 7.60 37.00
C ARG A 240 -13.97 7.94 35.63
N GLU A 241 -13.71 9.22 35.37
CA GLU A 241 -13.13 9.65 34.08
C GLU A 241 -11.72 9.07 33.88
N LEU A 242 -10.88 9.12 34.92
CA LEU A 242 -9.52 8.56 34.90
C LEU A 242 -9.53 7.03 34.73
N ASP A 243 -10.41 6.31 35.44
CA ASP A 243 -10.55 4.86 35.29
C ASP A 243 -10.92 4.47 33.84
N VAL A 244 -11.84 5.21 33.21
CA VAL A 244 -12.23 4.98 31.80
C VAL A 244 -11.07 5.21 30.85
N GLU A 245 -10.29 6.29 31.03
CA GLU A 245 -9.16 6.57 30.14
C GLU A 245 -8.00 5.58 30.35
N ILE A 246 -7.71 5.16 31.59
CA ILE A 246 -6.72 4.12 31.87
C ILE A 246 -7.12 2.81 31.18
N GLN A 247 -8.38 2.38 31.31
CA GLN A 247 -8.86 1.18 30.63
C GLN A 247 -8.74 1.30 29.10
N ARG A 248 -9.04 2.48 28.56
CA ARG A 248 -8.91 2.76 27.12
C ARG A 248 -7.46 2.65 26.64
N LEU A 249 -6.52 3.25 27.37
CA LEU A 249 -5.09 3.16 27.05
C LEU A 249 -4.57 1.73 27.20
N GLN A 250 -5.04 0.99 28.20
CA GLN A 250 -4.68 -0.41 28.39
C GLN A 250 -5.12 -1.27 27.18
N MET A 251 -6.36 -1.11 26.70
CA MET A 251 -6.83 -1.79 25.49
C MET A 251 -5.97 -1.45 24.26
N LYS A 252 -5.53 -0.20 24.12
CA LYS A 252 -4.61 0.20 23.03
C LYS A 252 -3.26 -0.50 23.14
N VAL A 253 -2.67 -0.58 24.34
CA VAL A 253 -1.40 -1.28 24.57
C VAL A 253 -1.51 -2.77 24.27
N GLU A 254 -2.60 -3.41 24.71
CA GLU A 254 -2.86 -4.82 24.42
C GLU A 254 -2.99 -5.07 22.91
N GLY A 255 -3.69 -4.20 22.17
CA GLY A 255 -3.78 -4.25 20.71
C GLY A 255 -2.41 -4.12 20.02
N LEU A 256 -1.59 -3.14 20.42
CA LEU A 256 -0.26 -2.95 19.84
C LEU A 256 0.69 -4.13 20.11
N LEU A 257 0.58 -4.75 21.29
CA LEU A 257 1.34 -5.95 21.63
C LEU A 257 0.89 -7.17 20.80
N ASP A 258 -0.40 -7.27 20.54
CA ASP A 258 -0.95 -8.30 19.65
C ASP A 258 -0.45 -8.09 18.21
N ASP A 259 -0.52 -6.87 17.69
CA ASP A 259 0.01 -6.50 16.36
C ASP A 259 1.49 -6.90 16.21
N SER A 260 2.33 -6.59 17.22
CA SER A 260 3.76 -6.96 17.19
C SER A 260 3.97 -8.48 17.15
N LYS A 261 3.15 -9.26 17.86
CA LYS A 261 3.21 -10.74 17.82
C LYS A 261 2.72 -11.29 16.49
N ARG A 262 1.62 -10.72 15.97
CA ARG A 262 0.97 -11.15 14.72
C ARG A 262 1.80 -10.90 13.48
N MET A 263 2.75 -9.96 13.54
CA MET A 263 3.64 -9.65 12.42
C MET A 263 4.31 -10.89 11.81
N ALA A 264 4.77 -11.85 12.64
CA ALA A 264 5.37 -13.08 12.13
C ALA A 264 4.32 -14.14 11.71
N SER A 265 3.23 -14.30 12.47
CA SER A 265 2.24 -15.37 12.25
C SER A 265 1.34 -15.11 11.05
N ASP A 266 0.84 -13.89 10.92
CA ASP A 266 -0.18 -13.54 9.92
C ASP A 266 0.44 -13.48 8.52
N TYR A 267 1.74 -13.20 8.46
CA TYR A 267 2.51 -13.27 7.22
C TYR A 267 2.40 -14.64 6.54
N LYS A 268 2.55 -15.71 7.32
CA LYS A 268 2.51 -17.08 6.79
C LYS A 268 1.13 -17.42 6.22
N LEU A 269 0.07 -16.95 6.87
CA LEU A 269 -1.30 -17.12 6.39
C LEU A 269 -1.50 -16.42 5.03
N HIS A 270 -1.05 -15.17 4.90
CA HIS A 270 -1.20 -14.41 3.65
C HIS A 270 -0.37 -14.99 2.50
N ILE A 271 0.83 -15.52 2.78
CA ILE A 271 1.62 -16.26 1.77
C ILE A 271 0.81 -17.44 1.21
N ASP A 272 0.18 -18.23 2.07
CA ASP A 272 -0.59 -19.41 1.65
C ASP A 272 -1.83 -19.02 0.83
N GLU A 273 -2.56 -17.98 1.27
CA GLU A 273 -3.73 -17.44 0.55
C GLU A 273 -3.38 -16.90 -0.85
N ILE A 274 -2.28 -16.14 -0.95
CA ILE A 274 -1.82 -15.58 -2.22
C ILE A 274 -1.35 -16.70 -3.16
N LYS A 275 -0.61 -17.69 -2.63
CA LYS A 275 -0.16 -18.85 -3.41
C LYS A 275 -1.36 -19.63 -3.96
N ASP A 276 -2.43 -19.82 -3.18
CA ASP A 276 -3.65 -20.50 -3.64
C ASP A 276 -4.42 -19.68 -4.69
N THR A 277 -4.61 -18.37 -4.45
CA THR A 277 -5.29 -17.46 -5.37
C THR A 277 -4.60 -17.43 -6.74
N LEU A 278 -3.28 -17.28 -6.76
CA LEU A 278 -2.52 -17.22 -8.01
C LEU A 278 -2.43 -18.59 -8.71
N ARG A 279 -2.45 -19.70 -7.98
CA ARG A 279 -2.62 -21.05 -8.58
C ARG A 279 -3.95 -21.13 -9.33
N LYS A 280 -5.04 -20.66 -8.72
CA LYS A 280 -6.37 -20.62 -9.34
C LYS A 280 -6.40 -19.72 -10.58
N GLU A 281 -5.75 -18.56 -10.53
CA GLU A 281 -5.65 -17.65 -11.68
C GLU A 281 -4.79 -18.22 -12.83
N LYS A 282 -3.62 -18.80 -12.54
CA LYS A 282 -2.79 -19.49 -13.55
C LYS A 282 -3.56 -20.62 -14.23
N ALA A 283 -4.36 -21.37 -13.45
CA ALA A 283 -5.22 -22.43 -13.99
C ALA A 283 -6.34 -21.87 -14.88
N ARG A 284 -6.97 -20.74 -14.51
CA ARG A 284 -7.96 -20.05 -15.34
C ARG A 284 -7.37 -19.51 -16.64
N GLY A 285 -6.21 -18.87 -16.58
CA GLY A 285 -5.48 -18.38 -17.76
C GLY A 285 -5.09 -19.50 -18.73
N HIS A 286 -4.60 -20.64 -18.21
CA HIS A 286 -4.32 -21.81 -19.04
C HIS A 286 -5.57 -22.37 -19.73
N ARG A 287 -6.73 -22.36 -19.05
CA ARG A 287 -8.00 -22.78 -19.65
C ARG A 287 -8.45 -21.83 -20.75
N GLN A 288 -8.39 -20.52 -20.53
CA GLN A 288 -8.73 -19.52 -21.57
C GLN A 288 -7.81 -19.60 -22.78
N ALA A 289 -6.50 -19.75 -22.57
CA ALA A 289 -5.53 -19.92 -23.66
C ALA A 289 -5.82 -21.18 -24.50
N LYS A 290 -6.18 -22.30 -23.85
CA LYS A 290 -6.60 -23.53 -24.56
C LYS A 290 -7.88 -23.33 -25.37
N VAL A 291 -8.85 -22.58 -24.86
CA VAL A 291 -10.10 -22.28 -25.58
C VAL A 291 -9.82 -21.38 -26.79
N LEU A 292 -9.03 -20.32 -26.62
CA LEU A 292 -8.61 -19.43 -27.72
C LEU A 292 -7.85 -20.18 -28.82
N ASN A 293 -6.92 -21.06 -28.45
CA ASN A 293 -6.20 -21.89 -29.42
C ASN A 293 -7.15 -22.83 -30.16
N ARG A 294 -8.09 -23.50 -29.48
CA ARG A 294 -9.10 -24.35 -30.15
C ARG A 294 -10.00 -23.57 -31.12
N LEU A 295 -10.41 -22.36 -30.75
CA LEU A 295 -11.21 -21.49 -31.62
C LEU A 295 -10.41 -21.04 -32.85
N ARG A 296 -9.14 -20.68 -32.65
CA ARG A 296 -8.22 -20.30 -33.72
C ARG A 296 -7.97 -21.46 -34.68
N ASP A 297 -7.66 -22.64 -34.15
CA ASP A 297 -7.40 -23.84 -34.96
C ASP A 297 -8.67 -24.26 -35.71
N GLY A 298 -9.83 -24.20 -35.05
CA GLY A 298 -11.13 -24.46 -35.68
C GLY A 298 -11.51 -23.44 -36.76
N PHE A 299 -11.08 -22.19 -36.63
CA PHE A 299 -11.27 -21.14 -37.65
C PHE A 299 -10.38 -21.40 -38.87
N PHE A 300 -9.10 -21.72 -38.66
CA PHE A 300 -8.16 -22.05 -39.76
C PHE A 300 -8.59 -23.33 -40.51
N SER A 301 -9.05 -24.35 -39.80
CA SER A 301 -9.56 -25.58 -40.45
C SER A 301 -10.80 -25.32 -41.32
N ARG A 302 -11.68 -24.38 -40.92
CA ARG A 302 -12.85 -24.01 -41.74
C ARG A 302 -12.46 -23.20 -42.98
N ILE A 303 -11.46 -22.33 -42.86
CA ILE A 303 -10.91 -21.59 -44.01
C ILE A 303 -10.26 -22.56 -45.00
N ALA A 304 -9.44 -23.52 -44.52
CA ALA A 304 -8.81 -24.52 -45.37
C ALA A 304 -9.86 -25.37 -46.12
N ALA A 305 -10.88 -25.85 -45.41
CA ALA A 305 -11.97 -26.62 -46.04
C ALA A 305 -12.80 -25.80 -47.05
N TYR A 306 -12.94 -24.49 -46.84
CA TYR A 306 -13.61 -23.60 -47.79
C TYR A 306 -12.78 -23.35 -49.06
N LEU A 307 -11.45 -23.27 -48.91
CA LEU A 307 -10.53 -23.11 -50.04
C LEU A 307 -10.33 -24.40 -50.84
N ASP A 308 -10.35 -25.57 -50.18
CA ASP A 308 -10.28 -26.89 -50.83
C ASP A 308 -11.60 -27.31 -51.50
N GLY A 309 -12.72 -26.63 -51.18
CA GLY A 309 -14.04 -26.87 -51.77
C GLY A 309 -14.39 -25.97 -52.96
N VAL A 310 -13.48 -25.08 -53.36
CA VAL A 310 -13.61 -24.23 -54.55
C VAL A 310 -12.75 -24.84 -55.66
N ASP A 311 -13.33 -25.77 -56.41
CA ASP A 311 -12.74 -26.19 -57.69
C ASP A 311 -12.75 -24.98 -58.64
N LEU A 312 -11.56 -24.57 -59.10
CA LEU A 312 -11.33 -23.58 -60.16
C LEU A 312 -11.75 -24.12 -61.53
#